data_AF-I3YKB0-F1
#
_entry.id   AF-I3YKB0-F1
#
_cell.length_a   1.000
_cell.length_b   1.000
_cell.length_c   1.000
_cell.angle_alpha   90.00
_cell.angle_beta   90.00
_cell.angle_gamma   90.00
#
_symmetry.space_group_name_H-M   'P 1'
#
loop_
_entity.id
_entity.type
_entity.pdbx_description
1 polymer ?
#
loop_
_entity_poly.entity_id
_entity_poly.type
_entity_poly.pdbx_seq_one_letter_code
_entity_poly.pdbx_strand_id
1 'polypeptide(L)'
;MKLIFAISIVALSFFGTACRRSVGEMILVPMPQEATFTGGYFETDSARFVERAGDGYVACRIDPSAPEIRPEGYRLKVTRRGIDLTALDSAGLFYGRQTLCLLATAQGIPCVEIIDNPCFGYRGIHLDVSRHFFPVETIFRLLDEMARYKLNKFHFHLADNGGWRIRIDAYPLLTRLGAFRTESDWLEWWSYGDRHYVPEDTPGAYGGYYTKEEIRRIVAYAAERFIEVIPEIEFPGHSDEVFAAYPELCCSGRAYTSGEFCVGNPQSLKFMDEVLTEVLELFPSKYIHIGGDEADRTAWKSCPRCRHLARELGGVDQVQCYLVEHAEKFLAEHGRTMIGWDEILKNNLRSTSTVISYRGQRGGIEAANRGYDVVMSPGEILYFDWYQADPHTQPRAMGGFSPIRKMYGFHPVPDTPAKAADNESIIRGEFVSPDSVEYIYDGGKEHVIGVQGCTWTEFIETEKHLEYMIFPRLLAVSELAWTPRERREWNDFRRRINVHVSLLHARGINAFPLSDDVVITAQMLSEGKKARVTLDTEKYPAEVRYTLDGTAPVPGSDLYDGPFVVKAGTTVRAALFVAGRMEGTMTELYVDARRNVDNYYTYLNTPEVYASTDR
;
A
#
# COMPACT_ATOMS: atom_id res chain seq x y z
N MET A 1 -3.70 -5.49 27.00
CA MET A 1 -3.87 -4.02 26.90
C MET A 1 -2.81 -3.15 27.59
N LYS A 2 -2.10 -3.56 28.66
CA LYS A 2 -1.11 -2.68 29.34
C LYS A 2 0.37 -3.09 29.27
N LEU A 3 0.71 -4.32 28.88
CA LEU A 3 2.07 -4.85 29.07
C LEU A 3 2.96 -4.80 27.82
N ILE A 4 2.38 -4.75 26.62
CA ILE A 4 3.14 -4.81 25.35
C ILE A 4 3.59 -3.41 24.89
N PHE A 5 2.84 -2.34 25.24
CA PHE A 5 3.25 -0.95 24.99
C PHE A 5 4.43 -0.47 25.85
N ALA A 6 4.61 -1.03 27.05
CA ALA A 6 5.60 -0.57 28.03
C ALA A 6 7.04 -1.01 27.73
N ILE A 7 7.22 -2.09 26.95
CA ILE A 7 8.54 -2.67 26.68
C ILE A 7 9.34 -1.83 25.67
N SER A 8 8.68 -1.04 24.81
CA SER A 8 9.34 -0.25 23.75
C SER A 8 10.10 0.99 24.24
N ILE A 9 9.83 1.50 25.44
CA ILE A 9 10.41 2.78 25.91
C ILE A 9 11.75 2.61 26.64
N VAL A 10 11.97 1.48 27.33
CA VAL A 10 13.23 1.26 28.06
C VAL A 10 14.43 1.21 27.09
N ALA A 11 14.21 0.76 25.85
CA ALA A 11 15.21 0.79 24.79
C ALA A 11 15.50 2.21 24.25
N LEU A 12 14.51 3.12 24.26
CA LEU A 12 14.67 4.52 23.86
C LEU A 12 15.58 5.33 24.80
N SER A 13 15.81 4.85 26.02
CA SER A 13 16.69 5.52 26.99
C SER A 13 18.18 5.21 26.78
N PHE A 14 18.52 4.12 26.08
CA PHE A 14 19.89 3.62 25.96
C PHE A 14 20.57 3.88 24.61
N PHE A 15 19.84 4.21 23.55
CA PHE A 15 20.41 4.50 22.22
C PHE A 15 20.62 6.00 21.93
N GLY A 16 20.79 6.79 22.99
CA GLY A 16 21.03 8.24 22.95
C GLY A 16 22.42 8.69 22.44
N THR A 17 23.04 7.96 21.51
CA THR A 17 24.32 8.36 20.90
C THR A 17 24.35 8.07 19.41
N ALA A 18 23.64 8.88 18.62
CA ALA A 18 24.05 9.36 17.28
C ALA A 18 22.91 10.04 16.50
N CYS A 19 22.18 10.99 17.10
CA CYS A 19 21.49 12.06 16.37
C CYS A 19 20.95 13.07 17.39
N ARG A 20 21.70 14.15 17.65
CA ARG A 20 21.13 15.31 18.34
C ARG A 20 20.04 15.87 17.43
N ARG A 21 18.77 15.67 17.79
CA ARG A 21 17.64 16.32 17.10
C ARG A 21 17.91 17.83 17.08
N SER A 22 17.90 18.43 15.90
CA SER A 22 17.99 19.89 15.79
C SER A 22 16.74 20.51 16.46
N VAL A 23 16.90 21.67 17.10
CA VAL A 23 15.78 22.35 17.75
C VAL A 23 14.84 22.86 16.65
N GLY A 24 13.66 22.25 16.52
CA GLY A 24 12.59 22.70 15.61
C GLY A 24 12.28 21.79 14.42
N GLU A 25 13.02 20.71 14.17
CA GLU A 25 12.66 19.75 13.11
C GLU A 25 11.50 18.84 13.53
N MET A 26 10.36 18.96 12.83
CA MET A 26 9.19 18.11 13.01
C MET A 26 9.31 16.85 12.17
N ILE A 27 9.62 15.73 12.81
CA ILE A 27 9.73 14.41 12.18
C ILE A 27 8.36 13.72 12.19
N LEU A 28 7.38 14.34 11.54
CA LEU A 28 6.01 13.81 11.44
C LEU A 28 5.81 13.12 10.10
N VAL A 29 5.31 11.89 10.11
CA VAL A 29 4.74 11.23 8.94
C VAL A 29 3.31 10.80 9.31
N PRO A 30 2.28 11.23 8.55
CA PRO A 30 2.34 12.20 7.47
C PRO A 30 2.65 13.62 7.98
N MET A 31 3.18 14.48 7.12
CA MET A 31 3.42 15.89 7.40
C MET A 31 2.06 16.64 7.45
N PRO A 32 1.79 17.42 8.51
CA PRO A 32 0.51 18.14 8.60
C PRO A 32 0.33 19.16 7.47
N GLN A 33 -0.92 19.55 7.17
CA GLN A 33 -1.23 20.66 6.26
C GLN A 33 -0.50 21.95 6.66
N GLU A 34 -0.55 22.33 7.93
CA GLU A 34 0.15 23.48 8.50
C GLU A 34 0.75 23.12 9.86
N ALA A 35 2.02 23.47 10.08
CA ALA A 35 2.69 23.21 11.34
C ALA A 35 3.76 24.27 11.62
N THR A 36 3.72 24.87 12.81
CA THR A 36 4.67 25.89 13.25
C THR A 36 5.22 25.55 14.63
N PHE A 37 6.55 25.51 14.76
CA PHE A 37 7.21 25.39 16.06
C PHE A 37 7.22 26.75 16.77
N THR A 38 6.65 26.81 17.98
CA THR A 38 6.46 28.06 18.73
C THR A 38 7.49 28.25 19.86
N GLY A 39 8.39 27.28 20.04
CA GLY A 39 9.55 27.41 20.93
C GLY A 39 9.40 26.73 22.29
N GLY A 40 10.37 25.88 22.62
CA GLY A 40 10.40 25.11 23.87
C GLY A 40 9.57 23.83 23.82
N TYR A 41 9.37 23.23 24.99
CA TYR A 41 8.69 21.95 25.16
C TYR A 41 7.65 22.04 26.28
N PHE A 42 6.55 21.30 26.11
CA PHE A 42 5.69 20.88 27.20
C PHE A 42 6.39 19.73 27.95
N GLU A 43 6.81 20.00 29.18
CA GLU A 43 7.54 19.04 30.01
C GLU A 43 6.58 17.96 30.52
N THR A 44 6.79 16.73 30.07
CA THR A 44 6.04 15.55 30.52
C THR A 44 6.93 14.33 30.42
N ASP A 45 6.61 13.30 31.22
CA ASP A 45 7.10 11.95 30.95
C ASP A 45 6.45 11.45 29.66
N SER A 46 7.20 11.55 28.55
CA SER A 46 6.73 11.20 27.21
C SER A 46 6.34 9.73 27.07
N ALA A 47 6.99 8.83 27.83
CA ALA A 47 6.66 7.42 27.86
C ALA A 47 5.23 7.21 28.39
N ARG A 48 4.98 7.80 29.55
CA ARG A 48 3.70 7.74 30.24
C ARG A 48 2.60 8.50 29.49
N PHE A 49 2.96 9.56 28.77
CA PHE A 49 2.04 10.33 27.93
C PHE A 49 1.52 9.48 26.77
N VAL A 50 2.41 8.80 26.04
CA VAL A 50 2.03 7.93 24.91
C VAL A 50 1.19 6.73 25.39
N GLU A 51 1.56 6.09 26.50
CA GLU A 51 0.79 4.97 27.07
C GLU A 51 -0.63 5.35 27.51
N ARG A 52 -0.84 6.61 27.93
CA ARG A 52 -2.14 7.10 28.41
C ARG A 52 -2.86 7.98 27.39
N ALA A 53 -2.34 8.08 26.17
CA ALA A 53 -2.76 9.06 25.16
C ALA A 53 -2.88 10.50 25.70
N GLY A 54 -2.17 10.87 26.77
CA GLY A 54 -2.24 12.20 27.39
C GLY A 54 -3.48 12.51 28.23
N ASP A 55 -4.29 11.50 28.61
CA ASP A 55 -5.51 11.72 29.39
C ASP A 55 -5.21 12.37 30.76
N GLY A 56 -5.50 13.67 30.84
CA GLY A 56 -5.22 14.54 32.00
C GLY A 56 -4.57 15.89 31.65
N TYR A 57 -3.86 15.99 30.52
CA TYR A 57 -3.17 17.21 30.08
C TYR A 57 -3.66 17.77 28.73
N VAL A 58 -4.48 17.00 28.02
CA VAL A 58 -5.04 17.36 26.72
C VAL A 58 -6.49 17.79 26.90
N ALA A 59 -6.78 19.06 26.63
CA ALA A 59 -8.14 19.56 26.53
C ALA A 59 -8.67 19.25 25.13
N CYS A 60 -9.54 18.24 25.03
CA CYS A 60 -10.21 17.87 23.78
C CYS A 60 -11.54 18.59 23.62
N ARG A 61 -11.80 19.13 22.42
CA ARG A 61 -13.06 19.81 22.08
C ARG A 61 -13.55 19.40 20.70
N ILE A 62 -14.81 19.00 20.61
CA ILE A 62 -15.51 18.90 19.33
C ILE A 62 -16.18 20.24 19.06
N ASP A 63 -15.79 20.88 17.96
CA ASP A 63 -16.33 22.18 17.53
C ASP A 63 -16.64 22.10 16.03
N PRO A 64 -17.88 21.74 15.66
CA PRO A 64 -18.31 21.63 14.26
C PRO A 64 -18.22 22.94 13.45
N SER A 65 -18.04 24.07 14.14
CA SER A 65 -17.93 25.41 13.54
C SER A 65 -16.49 25.90 13.40
N ALA A 66 -15.51 25.09 13.80
CA ALA A 66 -14.11 25.49 13.79
C ALA A 66 -13.65 25.79 12.34
N PRO A 67 -13.17 27.02 12.06
CA PRO A 67 -12.73 27.38 10.71
C PRO A 67 -11.51 26.54 10.32
N GLU A 68 -11.35 26.31 9.01
CA GLU A 68 -10.20 25.63 8.38
C GLU A 68 -10.04 24.13 8.73
N ILE A 69 -10.94 23.56 9.52
CA ILE A 69 -10.99 22.13 9.82
C ILE A 69 -12.08 21.48 8.96
N ARG A 70 -11.78 20.31 8.40
CA ARG A 70 -12.68 19.45 7.60
C ARG A 70 -12.98 18.15 8.38
N PRO A 71 -13.90 17.28 7.92
CA PRO A 71 -14.07 15.96 8.52
C PRO A 71 -12.73 15.24 8.68
N GLU A 72 -12.53 14.53 9.79
CA GLU A 72 -11.24 13.92 10.19
C GLU A 72 -10.08 14.89 10.46
N GLY A 73 -10.26 16.19 10.24
CA GLY A 73 -9.25 17.22 10.51
C GLY A 73 -9.22 17.66 11.98
N TYR A 74 -8.14 18.33 12.36
CA TYR A 74 -7.98 18.89 13.70
C TYR A 74 -7.07 20.12 13.75
N ARG A 75 -7.21 20.89 14.83
CA ARG A 75 -6.26 21.92 15.26
C ARG A 75 -5.64 21.50 16.58
N LEU A 76 -4.31 21.47 16.62
CA LEU A 76 -3.52 21.10 17.79
C LEU A 76 -2.63 22.27 18.21
N LYS A 77 -2.74 22.68 19.48
CA LYS A 77 -1.89 23.68 20.09
C LYS A 77 -1.20 23.11 21.32
N VAL A 78 0.13 23.05 21.27
CA VAL A 78 0.98 22.64 22.39
C VAL A 78 1.70 23.87 22.91
N THR A 79 1.51 24.18 24.18
CA THR A 79 2.22 25.25 24.88
C THR A 79 2.96 24.67 26.08
N ARG A 80 3.85 25.45 26.71
CA ARG A 80 4.50 25.03 27.96
C ARG A 80 3.53 24.80 29.13
N ARG A 81 2.28 25.28 29.02
CA ARG A 81 1.28 25.22 30.09
C ARG A 81 0.21 24.16 29.87
N GLY A 82 0.06 23.64 28.65
CA GLY A 82 -1.01 22.72 28.32
C GLY A 82 -1.16 22.47 26.82
N ILE A 83 -2.05 21.54 26.51
CA ILE A 83 -2.31 21.04 25.16
C ILE A 83 -3.80 21.19 24.86
N ASP A 84 -4.14 21.90 23.79
CA ASP A 84 -5.50 22.05 23.28
C ASP A 84 -5.65 21.33 21.95
N LEU A 85 -6.65 20.46 21.84
CA LEU A 85 -6.96 19.71 20.63
C LEU A 85 -8.43 19.90 20.27
N THR A 86 -8.68 20.54 19.12
CA THR A 86 -10.03 20.76 18.58
C THR A 86 -10.21 19.99 17.27
N ALA A 87 -11.36 19.36 17.05
CA ALA A 87 -11.72 18.73 15.78
C ALA A 87 -13.22 18.88 15.48
N LEU A 88 -13.64 18.55 14.26
CA LEU A 88 -15.07 18.52 13.90
C LEU A 88 -15.78 17.26 14.42
N ASP A 89 -15.05 16.16 14.57
CA ASP A 89 -15.57 14.84 14.90
C ASP A 89 -14.56 14.04 15.75
N SER A 90 -14.97 12.83 16.15
CA SER A 90 -14.15 11.96 16.98
C SER A 90 -12.92 11.41 16.24
N ALA A 91 -12.99 11.26 14.91
CA ALA A 91 -11.86 10.79 14.11
C ALA A 91 -10.75 11.85 14.06
N GLY A 92 -11.10 13.13 13.91
CA GLY A 92 -10.14 14.23 13.98
C GLY A 92 -9.47 14.35 15.34
N LEU A 93 -10.22 14.17 16.45
CA LEU A 93 -9.61 14.09 17.79
C LEU A 93 -8.63 12.91 17.88
N PHE A 94 -8.99 11.76 17.30
CA PHE A 94 -8.13 10.60 17.27
C PHE A 94 -6.83 10.86 16.50
N TYR A 95 -6.90 11.39 15.27
CA TYR A 95 -5.72 11.68 14.47
C TYR A 95 -4.84 12.79 15.09
N GLY A 96 -5.44 13.77 15.75
CA GLY A 96 -4.69 14.77 16.52
C GLY A 96 -3.91 14.15 17.68
N ARG A 97 -4.46 13.13 18.33
CA ARG A 97 -3.73 12.34 19.34
C ARG A 97 -2.61 11.50 18.72
N GLN A 98 -2.79 10.96 17.51
CA GLN A 98 -1.70 10.28 16.80
C GLN A 98 -0.53 11.23 16.53
N THR A 99 -0.81 12.46 16.09
CA THR A 99 0.24 13.48 15.94
C THR A 99 0.91 13.84 17.26
N LEU A 100 0.16 13.96 18.36
CA LEU A 100 0.77 14.16 19.69
C LEU A 100 1.72 13.02 20.07
N CYS A 101 1.35 11.77 19.82
CA CYS A 101 2.21 10.62 20.05
C CYS A 101 3.50 10.67 19.19
N LEU A 102 3.40 11.09 17.94
CA LEU A 102 4.55 11.23 17.03
C LEU A 102 5.46 12.42 17.40
N LEU A 103 4.89 13.48 18.00
CA LEU A 103 5.67 14.64 18.47
C LEU A 103 6.46 14.34 19.76
N ALA A 104 6.10 13.31 20.52
CA ALA A 104 6.73 13.02 21.80
C ALA A 104 8.23 12.70 21.66
N THR A 105 9.06 13.36 22.46
CA THR A 105 10.52 13.18 22.49
C THR A 105 11.02 12.94 23.92
N ALA A 106 12.29 12.59 24.09
CA ALA A 106 12.90 12.51 25.42
C ALA A 106 12.90 13.86 26.19
N GLN A 107 12.76 15.00 25.50
CA GLN A 107 12.67 16.34 26.10
C GLN A 107 11.22 16.76 26.45
N GLY A 108 10.22 15.92 26.16
CA GLY A 108 8.80 16.26 26.23
C GLY A 108 8.19 16.43 24.85
N ILE A 109 7.10 17.19 24.75
CA ILE A 109 6.40 17.44 23.48
C ILE A 109 6.75 18.86 23.01
N PRO A 110 7.25 19.06 21.78
CA PRO A 110 7.57 20.40 21.28
C PRO A 110 6.33 21.30 21.27
N CYS A 111 6.51 22.55 21.69
CA CYS A 111 5.46 23.56 21.58
C CYS A 111 5.21 23.89 20.10
N VAL A 112 3.98 23.68 19.64
CA VAL A 112 3.59 23.81 18.23
C VAL A 112 2.17 24.36 18.09
N GLU A 113 1.89 24.93 16.93
CA GLU A 113 0.54 25.14 16.42
C GLU A 113 0.41 24.39 15.09
N ILE A 114 -0.61 23.54 14.99
CA ILE A 114 -0.88 22.67 13.84
C ILE A 114 -2.35 22.81 13.44
N ILE A 115 -2.59 22.96 12.14
CA ILE A 115 -3.89 22.80 11.51
C ILE A 115 -3.71 21.71 10.47
N ASP A 116 -4.52 20.66 10.54
CA ASP A 116 -4.29 19.47 9.74
C ASP A 116 -5.60 18.86 9.24
N ASN A 117 -5.60 18.46 7.97
CA ASN A 117 -6.72 17.85 7.28
C ASN A 117 -6.19 16.81 6.29
N PRO A 118 -6.85 15.65 6.13
CA PRO A 118 -6.47 14.71 5.09
C PRO A 118 -6.79 15.27 3.69
N CYS A 119 -5.95 14.96 2.70
CA CYS A 119 -6.26 15.22 1.29
C CYS A 119 -7.38 14.32 0.76
N PHE A 120 -7.45 13.08 1.26
CA PHE A 120 -8.38 12.06 0.80
C PHE A 120 -9.13 11.38 1.95
N GLY A 121 -10.41 11.08 1.74
CA GLY A 121 -11.22 10.32 2.70
C GLY A 121 -10.92 8.82 2.69
N TYR A 122 -10.35 8.29 1.61
CA TYR A 122 -9.91 6.91 1.49
C TYR A 122 -8.37 6.84 1.59
N ARG A 123 -7.85 6.20 2.65
CA ARG A 123 -6.40 6.08 2.89
C ARG A 123 -6.09 4.63 3.26
N GLY A 124 -5.81 3.83 2.24
CA GLY A 124 -5.94 2.38 2.33
C GLY A 124 -4.65 1.58 2.33
N ILE A 125 -4.75 0.37 2.90
CA ILE A 125 -3.86 -0.75 2.58
C ILE A 125 -4.73 -1.98 2.30
N HIS A 126 -4.35 -2.70 1.24
CA HIS A 126 -4.84 -4.03 0.91
C HIS A 126 -3.89 -5.09 1.45
N LEU A 127 -4.44 -6.15 2.05
CA LEU A 127 -3.71 -7.34 2.47
C LEU A 127 -4.39 -8.60 1.97
N ASP A 128 -3.68 -9.32 1.11
CA ASP A 128 -3.96 -10.70 0.75
C ASP A 128 -3.62 -11.62 1.91
N VAL A 129 -4.62 -12.37 2.38
CA VAL A 129 -4.45 -13.45 3.35
C VAL A 129 -4.83 -14.81 2.75
N SER A 130 -5.15 -14.83 1.46
CA SER A 130 -5.44 -16.01 0.66
C SER A 130 -4.17 -16.75 0.27
N ARG A 131 -3.20 -16.12 -0.40
CA ARG A 131 -1.97 -16.81 -0.83
C ARG A 131 -1.19 -17.33 0.38
N HIS A 132 -1.05 -16.52 1.43
CA HIS A 132 -0.55 -16.96 2.74
C HIS A 132 -1.43 -16.43 3.87
N PHE A 133 -1.76 -17.29 4.84
CA PHE A 133 -2.62 -16.93 5.95
C PHE A 133 -1.83 -16.25 7.07
N PHE A 134 -2.40 -15.19 7.66
CA PHE A 134 -1.83 -14.48 8.80
C PHE A 134 -2.76 -14.55 10.01
N PRO A 135 -2.25 -14.74 11.23
CA PRO A 135 -3.09 -14.79 12.42
C PRO A 135 -3.66 -13.42 12.77
N VAL A 136 -4.73 -13.41 13.57
CA VAL A 136 -5.43 -12.19 14.04
C VAL A 136 -4.47 -11.19 14.69
N GLU A 137 -3.46 -11.67 15.40
CA GLU A 137 -2.46 -10.86 16.06
C GLU A 137 -1.63 -10.05 15.06
N THR A 138 -1.26 -10.62 13.91
CA THR A 138 -0.58 -9.91 12.83
C THR A 138 -1.46 -8.79 12.27
N ILE A 139 -2.76 -9.07 12.09
CA ILE A 139 -3.75 -8.07 11.63
C ILE A 139 -3.85 -6.91 12.63
N PHE A 140 -3.89 -7.20 13.95
CA PHE A 140 -3.92 -6.15 14.97
C PHE A 140 -2.68 -5.25 14.94
N ARG A 141 -1.49 -5.82 14.73
CA ARG A 141 -0.25 -5.04 14.63
C ARG A 141 -0.26 -4.13 13.42
N LEU A 142 -0.76 -4.60 12.29
CA LEU A 142 -0.95 -3.76 11.11
C LEU A 142 -1.94 -2.61 11.38
N LEU A 143 -3.10 -2.91 11.99
CA LEU A 143 -4.11 -1.89 12.34
C LEU A 143 -3.57 -0.83 13.31
N ASP A 144 -2.71 -1.21 14.26
CA ASP A 144 -2.07 -0.27 15.19
C ASP A 144 -1.14 0.71 14.44
N GLU A 145 -0.35 0.23 13.48
CA GLU A 145 0.53 1.11 12.69
C GLU A 145 -0.25 1.90 11.63
N MET A 146 -1.31 1.35 11.03
CA MET A 146 -2.25 2.10 10.19
C MET A 146 -2.80 3.31 10.94
N ALA A 147 -3.29 3.09 12.17
CA ALA A 147 -3.84 4.14 13.00
C ALA A 147 -2.79 5.21 13.33
N ARG A 148 -1.58 4.79 13.72
CA ARG A 148 -0.45 5.68 14.02
C ARG A 148 -0.12 6.61 12.85
N TYR A 149 -0.17 6.07 11.63
CA TYR A 149 0.10 6.79 10.38
C TYR A 149 -1.16 7.27 9.67
N LYS A 150 -2.28 7.36 10.39
CA LYS A 150 -3.54 7.98 9.95
C LYS A 150 -4.18 7.38 8.69
N LEU A 151 -3.91 6.11 8.42
CA LEU A 151 -4.64 5.31 7.42
C LEU A 151 -5.99 4.86 8.01
N ASN A 152 -7.02 4.74 7.18
CA ASN A 152 -8.40 4.53 7.65
C ASN A 152 -9.19 3.47 6.89
N LYS A 153 -8.63 2.85 5.84
CA LYS A 153 -9.26 1.73 5.11
C LYS A 153 -8.37 0.51 5.16
N PHE A 154 -8.88 -0.60 5.68
CA PHE A 154 -8.24 -1.91 5.60
C PHE A 154 -8.99 -2.76 4.58
N HIS A 155 -8.43 -2.90 3.38
CA HIS A 155 -8.97 -3.75 2.34
C HIS A 155 -8.49 -5.19 2.58
N PHE A 156 -9.43 -6.07 2.90
CA PHE A 156 -9.14 -7.40 3.43
C PHE A 156 -9.51 -8.49 2.41
N HIS A 157 -8.49 -9.01 1.73
CA HIS A 157 -8.64 -9.98 0.65
C HIS A 157 -8.67 -11.42 1.18
N LEU A 158 -9.89 -11.96 1.27
CA LEU A 158 -10.21 -13.14 2.07
C LEU A 158 -10.34 -14.43 1.26
N ALA A 159 -10.37 -14.36 -0.07
CA ALA A 159 -10.55 -15.52 -0.94
C ALA A 159 -9.83 -15.30 -2.26
N ASP A 160 -9.04 -16.30 -2.66
CA ASP A 160 -8.40 -16.46 -3.97
C ASP A 160 -7.98 -17.92 -4.07
N ASN A 161 -7.33 -18.30 -5.18
CA ASN A 161 -6.77 -19.62 -5.39
C ASN A 161 -5.73 -20.04 -4.33
N GLY A 162 -5.24 -19.14 -3.46
CA GLY A 162 -4.38 -19.54 -2.34
C GLY A 162 -5.14 -20.27 -1.23
N GLY A 163 -6.42 -19.96 -1.06
CA GLY A 163 -7.33 -20.61 -0.16
C GLY A 163 -8.40 -19.66 0.40
N TRP A 164 -9.50 -20.25 0.87
CA TRP A 164 -10.64 -19.52 1.39
C TRP A 164 -10.50 -19.22 2.88
N ARG A 165 -10.56 -17.96 3.30
CA ARG A 165 -10.11 -17.54 4.64
C ARG A 165 -11.21 -17.12 5.60
N ILE A 166 -12.48 -17.22 5.25
CA ILE A 166 -13.58 -16.80 6.13
C ILE A 166 -14.62 -17.90 6.31
N ARG A 167 -15.04 -18.16 7.55
CA ARG A 167 -16.11 -19.13 7.77
C ARG A 167 -17.47 -18.64 7.24
N ILE A 168 -18.03 -19.39 6.29
CA ILE A 168 -19.41 -19.27 5.79
C ILE A 168 -20.19 -20.53 6.20
N ASP A 169 -21.24 -20.35 7.00
CA ASP A 169 -21.98 -21.47 7.59
C ASP A 169 -22.82 -22.22 6.54
N ALA A 170 -23.35 -21.53 5.52
CA ALA A 170 -24.05 -22.15 4.40
C ALA A 170 -23.14 -23.06 3.57
N TYR A 171 -21.83 -22.79 3.56
CA TYR A 171 -20.84 -23.48 2.72
C TYR A 171 -19.63 -23.97 3.54
N PRO A 172 -19.80 -24.94 4.46
CA PRO A 172 -18.74 -25.34 5.41
C PRO A 172 -17.49 -25.94 4.75
N LEU A 173 -17.61 -26.53 3.55
CA LEU A 173 -16.43 -27.08 2.83
C LEU A 173 -15.46 -26.00 2.34
N LEU A 174 -15.88 -24.73 2.25
CA LEU A 174 -14.95 -23.64 1.90
C LEU A 174 -13.79 -23.57 2.91
N THR A 175 -14.07 -23.78 4.19
CA THR A 175 -13.03 -23.76 5.25
C THR A 175 -12.50 -25.14 5.61
N ARG A 176 -13.32 -26.20 5.54
CA ARG A 176 -12.84 -27.56 5.87
C ARG A 176 -11.95 -28.18 4.79
N LEU A 177 -11.99 -27.66 3.56
CA LEU A 177 -11.20 -28.12 2.42
C LEU A 177 -10.51 -26.95 1.71
N GLY A 178 -11.27 -25.95 1.25
CA GLY A 178 -10.73 -24.84 0.45
C GLY A 178 -9.75 -23.91 1.18
N ALA A 179 -9.60 -24.04 2.51
CA ALA A 179 -8.65 -23.25 3.29
C ALA A 179 -7.27 -23.91 3.44
N PHE A 180 -7.09 -25.16 3.02
CA PHE A 180 -5.86 -25.91 3.27
C PHE A 180 -5.33 -26.58 2.01
N ARG A 181 -4.00 -26.62 1.89
CA ARG A 181 -3.28 -27.15 0.74
C ARG A 181 -2.06 -27.98 1.16
N THR A 182 -1.50 -28.71 0.21
CA THR A 182 -0.38 -29.64 0.44
C THR A 182 0.95 -28.96 0.74
N GLU A 183 1.20 -27.78 0.16
CA GLU A 183 2.49 -27.10 0.21
C GLU A 183 2.33 -25.62 0.60
N SER A 184 3.23 -25.10 1.45
CA SER A 184 3.25 -23.67 1.78
C SER A 184 3.91 -22.86 0.67
N ASP A 185 5.06 -23.33 0.15
CA ASP A 185 5.80 -22.69 -0.93
C ASP A 185 4.93 -22.56 -2.19
N TRP A 186 4.75 -21.32 -2.63
CA TRP A 186 3.88 -21.00 -3.75
C TRP A 186 4.37 -21.56 -5.09
N LEU A 187 5.69 -21.65 -5.34
CA LEU A 187 6.17 -22.23 -6.59
C LEU A 187 5.93 -23.73 -6.63
N GLU A 188 6.31 -24.44 -5.57
CA GLU A 188 6.13 -25.89 -5.50
C GLU A 188 4.66 -26.25 -5.66
N TRP A 189 3.79 -25.49 -4.99
CA TRP A 189 2.35 -25.70 -5.06
C TRP A 189 1.72 -25.30 -6.41
N TRP A 190 1.97 -24.07 -6.87
CA TRP A 190 1.28 -23.48 -8.01
C TRP A 190 1.98 -23.77 -9.35
N SER A 191 3.27 -23.45 -9.42
CA SER A 191 4.03 -23.44 -10.67
C SER A 191 4.58 -24.82 -11.03
N TYR A 192 4.94 -25.65 -10.04
CA TYR A 192 5.53 -26.98 -10.25
C TYR A 192 4.53 -28.13 -10.06
N GLY A 193 3.29 -27.80 -9.70
CA GLY A 193 2.12 -28.59 -10.08
C GLY A 193 1.51 -29.48 -9.00
N ASP A 194 1.84 -29.30 -7.72
CA ASP A 194 1.12 -29.96 -6.62
C ASP A 194 -0.12 -29.17 -6.15
N ARG A 195 -0.88 -28.59 -7.09
CA ARG A 195 -2.03 -27.71 -6.81
C ARG A 195 -3.23 -28.50 -6.27
N HIS A 196 -3.12 -29.03 -5.06
CA HIS A 196 -4.14 -29.81 -4.37
C HIS A 196 -4.54 -29.14 -3.06
N TYR A 197 -5.86 -28.94 -2.90
CA TYR A 197 -6.45 -28.64 -1.60
C TYR A 197 -6.72 -29.93 -0.83
N VAL A 198 -6.60 -29.86 0.51
CA VAL A 198 -6.72 -31.02 1.40
C VAL A 198 -7.61 -30.71 2.60
N PRO A 199 -8.25 -31.71 3.23
CA PRO A 199 -8.96 -31.50 4.48
C PRO A 199 -8.07 -30.92 5.58
N GLU A 200 -8.62 -30.05 6.43
CA GLU A 200 -7.95 -29.41 7.59
C GLU A 200 -7.18 -30.39 8.49
N ASP A 201 -7.68 -31.62 8.65
CA ASP A 201 -7.11 -32.67 9.49
C ASP A 201 -6.03 -33.52 8.80
N THR A 202 -5.70 -33.21 7.55
CA THR A 202 -4.64 -33.91 6.81
C THR A 202 -3.28 -33.60 7.42
N PRO A 203 -2.46 -34.62 7.77
CA PRO A 203 -1.11 -34.38 8.29
C PRO A 203 -0.26 -33.55 7.33
N GLY A 204 0.25 -32.42 7.81
CA GLY A 204 1.05 -31.48 7.01
C GLY A 204 0.24 -30.47 6.21
N ALA A 205 -1.09 -30.43 6.35
CA ALA A 205 -1.92 -29.41 5.73
C ALA A 205 -1.45 -27.99 6.09
N TYR A 206 -1.17 -27.19 5.07
CA TYR A 206 -0.82 -25.78 5.20
C TYR A 206 -2.04 -24.91 4.92
N GLY A 207 -2.34 -23.96 5.80
CA GLY A 207 -3.47 -23.06 5.62
C GLY A 207 -4.01 -22.48 6.92
N GLY A 208 -5.27 -22.06 6.87
CA GLY A 208 -5.96 -21.41 7.97
C GLY A 208 -7.13 -20.55 7.49
N TYR A 209 -8.04 -20.23 8.40
CA TYR A 209 -9.18 -19.35 8.14
C TYR A 209 -9.59 -18.65 9.43
N TYR A 210 -10.27 -17.52 9.30
CA TYR A 210 -10.89 -16.82 10.41
C TYR A 210 -12.28 -17.35 10.69
N THR A 211 -12.54 -17.64 11.95
CA THR A 211 -13.90 -17.83 12.44
C THR A 211 -14.69 -16.52 12.38
N LYS A 212 -16.02 -16.61 12.38
CA LYS A 212 -16.90 -15.43 12.46
C LYS A 212 -16.58 -14.55 13.67
N GLU A 213 -16.17 -15.14 14.79
CA GLU A 213 -15.83 -14.39 16.00
C GLU A 213 -14.50 -13.64 15.87
N GLU A 214 -13.50 -14.24 15.22
CA GLU A 214 -12.23 -13.55 14.92
C GLU A 214 -12.43 -12.39 13.96
N ILE A 215 -13.27 -12.53 12.94
CA ILE A 215 -13.65 -11.41 12.07
C ILE A 215 -14.30 -10.29 12.87
N ARG A 216 -15.26 -10.60 13.77
CA ARG A 216 -15.88 -9.60 14.64
C ARG A 216 -14.85 -8.90 15.54
N ARG A 217 -13.87 -9.63 16.06
CA ARG A 217 -12.76 -9.07 16.84
C ARG A 217 -11.91 -8.12 15.99
N ILE A 218 -11.57 -8.49 14.76
CA ILE A 218 -10.83 -7.63 13.80
C ILE A 218 -11.60 -6.35 13.50
N VAL A 219 -12.87 -6.47 13.13
CA VAL A 219 -13.74 -5.34 12.84
C VAL A 219 -13.87 -4.40 14.05
N ALA A 220 -14.10 -4.94 15.25
CA ALA A 220 -14.20 -4.13 16.47
C ALA A 220 -12.87 -3.43 16.80
N TYR A 221 -11.74 -4.13 16.67
CA TYR A 221 -10.41 -3.56 16.93
C TYR A 221 -10.07 -2.43 15.96
N ALA A 222 -10.42 -2.58 14.68
CA ALA A 222 -10.28 -1.56 13.64
C ALA A 222 -11.19 -0.35 13.92
N ALA A 223 -12.45 -0.57 14.32
CA ALA A 223 -13.41 0.50 14.60
C ALA A 223 -12.96 1.41 15.75
N GLU A 224 -12.35 0.87 16.82
CA GLU A 224 -11.75 1.66 17.91
C GLU A 224 -10.63 2.60 17.44
N ARG A 225 -10.09 2.34 16.25
CA ARG A 225 -9.00 3.09 15.60
C ARG A 225 -9.47 3.92 14.43
N PHE A 226 -10.78 4.05 14.23
CA PHE A 226 -11.38 4.74 13.09
C PHE A 226 -10.95 4.14 11.73
N ILE A 227 -10.69 2.84 11.70
CA ILE A 227 -10.38 2.09 10.48
C ILE A 227 -11.61 1.30 10.05
N GLU A 228 -12.03 1.48 8.81
CA GLU A 228 -13.07 0.68 8.16
C GLU A 228 -12.45 -0.57 7.52
N VAL A 229 -12.99 -1.75 7.83
CA VAL A 229 -12.56 -3.03 7.23
C VAL A 229 -13.48 -3.35 6.06
N ILE A 230 -12.92 -3.32 4.85
CA ILE A 230 -13.60 -3.59 3.58
C ILE A 230 -13.29 -5.03 3.20
N PRO A 231 -14.24 -5.97 3.28
CA PRO A 231 -14.02 -7.34 2.84
C PRO A 231 -13.98 -7.43 1.32
N GLU A 232 -13.12 -8.31 0.82
CA GLU A 232 -13.11 -8.76 -0.56
C GLU A 232 -13.31 -10.27 -0.65
N ILE A 233 -14.28 -10.66 -1.49
CA ILE A 233 -14.48 -12.02 -1.96
C ILE A 233 -14.40 -11.98 -3.48
N GLU A 234 -13.46 -12.72 -4.05
CA GLU A 234 -13.20 -12.72 -5.49
C GLU A 234 -14.35 -13.33 -6.30
N PHE A 235 -14.83 -12.56 -7.29
CA PHE A 235 -15.74 -13.00 -8.34
C PHE A 235 -15.45 -12.27 -9.66
N PRO A 236 -15.61 -12.90 -10.83
CA PRO A 236 -15.94 -14.30 -11.03
C PRO A 236 -14.72 -15.21 -11.12
N GLY A 237 -13.49 -14.66 -11.12
CA GLY A 237 -12.24 -15.40 -11.29
C GLY A 237 -11.70 -15.94 -9.97
N HIS A 238 -10.45 -16.41 -10.00
CA HIS A 238 -9.66 -16.70 -8.80
C HIS A 238 -10.29 -17.67 -7.78
N SER A 239 -11.02 -18.69 -8.24
CA SER A 239 -11.93 -19.46 -7.38
C SER A 239 -11.67 -20.98 -7.33
N ASP A 240 -10.46 -21.45 -7.61
CA ASP A 240 -10.16 -22.90 -7.58
C ASP A 240 -10.40 -23.54 -6.21
N GLU A 241 -10.20 -22.79 -5.13
CA GLU A 241 -10.47 -23.17 -3.74
C GLU A 241 -11.96 -23.39 -3.50
N VAL A 242 -12.82 -22.60 -4.17
CA VAL A 242 -14.27 -22.82 -4.16
C VAL A 242 -14.61 -24.09 -4.94
N PHE A 243 -14.01 -24.30 -6.11
CA PHE A 243 -14.36 -25.44 -6.98
C PHE A 243 -13.80 -26.78 -6.49
N ALA A 244 -12.74 -26.77 -5.69
CA ALA A 244 -12.32 -27.95 -4.96
C ALA A 244 -13.39 -28.41 -3.96
N ALA A 245 -14.10 -27.46 -3.33
CA ALA A 245 -15.18 -27.72 -2.39
C ALA A 245 -16.55 -27.98 -3.04
N TYR A 246 -16.88 -27.21 -4.09
CA TYR A 246 -18.17 -27.21 -4.79
C TYR A 246 -17.95 -27.16 -6.32
N PRO A 247 -17.49 -28.26 -6.93
CA PRO A 247 -17.12 -28.29 -8.34
C PRO A 247 -18.28 -27.99 -9.29
N GLU A 248 -19.54 -28.17 -8.85
CA GLU A 248 -20.74 -27.84 -9.61
C GLU A 248 -20.89 -26.34 -9.94
N LEU A 249 -20.12 -25.47 -9.27
CA LEU A 249 -20.14 -24.02 -9.49
C LEU A 249 -19.27 -23.59 -10.68
N CYS A 250 -18.33 -24.42 -11.13
CA CYS A 250 -17.54 -24.15 -12.34
C CYS A 250 -18.20 -24.74 -13.60
N CYS A 251 -17.75 -24.31 -14.78
CA CYS A 251 -18.40 -24.67 -16.06
C CYS A 251 -18.39 -26.16 -16.36
N SER A 252 -17.37 -26.89 -15.90
CA SER A 252 -17.20 -28.31 -16.21
C SER A 252 -17.83 -29.24 -15.17
N GLY A 253 -18.21 -28.72 -14.00
CA GLY A 253 -18.63 -29.54 -12.87
C GLY A 253 -17.48 -30.33 -12.22
N ARG A 254 -16.22 -29.97 -12.49
CA ARG A 254 -15.01 -30.64 -11.99
C ARG A 254 -13.98 -29.61 -11.54
N ALA A 255 -13.40 -29.82 -10.37
CA ALA A 255 -12.31 -28.99 -9.83
C ALA A 255 -11.11 -28.92 -10.78
N TYR A 256 -10.30 -27.86 -10.68
CA TYR A 256 -9.03 -27.68 -11.42
C TYR A 256 -9.17 -27.68 -12.94
N THR A 257 -10.31 -27.21 -13.47
CA THR A 257 -10.55 -27.13 -14.92
C THR A 257 -10.75 -25.71 -15.44
N SER A 258 -11.05 -24.77 -14.56
CA SER A 258 -11.26 -23.34 -14.83
C SER A 258 -11.21 -22.58 -13.52
N GLY A 259 -10.68 -21.36 -13.53
CA GLY A 259 -10.59 -20.50 -12.36
C GLY A 259 -11.83 -19.64 -12.12
N GLU A 260 -12.85 -19.72 -13.01
CA GLU A 260 -14.00 -18.83 -12.97
C GLU A 260 -15.34 -19.52 -12.77
N PHE A 261 -16.25 -18.83 -12.08
CA PHE A 261 -17.62 -19.29 -11.85
C PHE A 261 -18.36 -19.51 -13.18
N CYS A 262 -19.19 -20.54 -13.22
CA CYS A 262 -20.15 -20.73 -14.30
C CYS A 262 -21.30 -19.73 -14.11
N VAL A 263 -21.17 -18.52 -14.67
CA VAL A 263 -22.18 -17.46 -14.51
C VAL A 263 -23.55 -17.87 -15.06
N GLY A 264 -23.59 -18.70 -16.12
CA GLY A 264 -24.83 -19.27 -16.65
C GLY A 264 -25.48 -20.33 -15.76
N ASN A 265 -24.85 -20.74 -14.64
CA ASN A 265 -25.43 -21.63 -13.65
C ASN A 265 -26.13 -20.79 -12.56
N PRO A 266 -27.46 -20.89 -12.40
CA PRO A 266 -28.17 -20.18 -11.32
C PRO A 266 -27.65 -20.50 -9.91
N GLN A 267 -27.05 -21.68 -9.71
CA GLN A 267 -26.43 -22.02 -8.42
C GLN A 267 -25.20 -21.17 -8.11
N SER A 268 -24.46 -20.68 -9.12
CA SER A 268 -23.31 -19.79 -8.91
C SER A 268 -23.74 -18.41 -8.42
N LEU A 269 -24.83 -17.87 -8.99
CA LEU A 269 -25.40 -16.60 -8.52
C LEU A 269 -25.99 -16.74 -7.12
N LYS A 270 -26.69 -17.86 -6.86
CA LYS A 270 -27.19 -18.18 -5.53
C LYS A 270 -26.07 -18.30 -4.50
N PHE A 271 -24.97 -18.97 -4.85
CA PHE A 271 -23.78 -19.08 -4.01
C PHE A 271 -23.24 -17.70 -3.65
N MET A 272 -23.08 -16.83 -4.65
CA MET A 272 -22.61 -15.45 -4.44
C MET A 272 -23.55 -14.69 -3.48
N ASP A 273 -24.87 -14.74 -3.70
CA ASP A 273 -25.84 -14.07 -2.83
C ASP A 273 -25.80 -14.58 -1.38
N GLU A 274 -25.70 -15.89 -1.17
CA GLU A 274 -25.66 -16.50 0.17
C GLU A 274 -24.34 -16.22 0.89
N VAL A 275 -23.20 -16.26 0.18
CA VAL A 275 -21.89 -15.86 0.73
C VAL A 275 -21.90 -14.38 1.10
N LEU A 276 -22.32 -13.51 0.18
CA LEU A 276 -22.35 -12.08 0.43
C LEU A 276 -23.29 -11.76 1.58
N THR A 277 -24.44 -12.43 1.69
CA THR A 277 -25.36 -12.28 2.85
C THR A 277 -24.61 -12.47 4.18
N GLU A 278 -23.86 -13.56 4.33
CA GLU A 278 -23.10 -13.81 5.56
C GLU A 278 -21.93 -12.83 5.76
N VAL A 279 -21.29 -12.38 4.67
CA VAL A 279 -20.27 -11.32 4.73
C VAL A 279 -20.87 -10.01 5.24
N LEU A 280 -22.06 -9.61 4.75
CA LEU A 280 -22.72 -8.37 5.17
C LEU A 280 -23.12 -8.37 6.66
N GLU A 281 -23.33 -9.55 7.26
CA GLU A 281 -23.58 -9.70 8.70
C GLU A 281 -22.33 -9.45 9.55
N LEU A 282 -21.14 -9.74 9.01
CA LEU A 282 -19.87 -9.66 9.73
C LEU A 282 -19.19 -8.30 9.56
N PHE A 283 -19.34 -7.68 8.40
CA PHE A 283 -18.68 -6.43 8.06
C PHE A 283 -19.68 -5.27 8.00
N PRO A 284 -19.60 -4.30 8.92
CA PRO A 284 -20.48 -3.13 8.91
C PRO A 284 -20.11 -2.12 7.83
N SER A 285 -18.98 -2.30 7.11
CA SER A 285 -18.50 -1.39 6.08
C SER A 285 -19.57 -1.04 5.06
N LYS A 286 -19.59 0.23 4.63
CA LYS A 286 -20.43 0.64 3.51
C LYS A 286 -19.97 -0.03 2.21
N TYR A 287 -18.68 -0.29 2.11
CA TYR A 287 -18.02 -0.81 0.93
C TYR A 287 -17.84 -2.32 1.01
N ILE A 288 -18.12 -3.01 -0.09
CA ILE A 288 -17.88 -4.45 -0.23
C ILE A 288 -17.17 -4.64 -1.57
N HIS A 289 -15.98 -5.22 -1.53
CA HIS A 289 -15.20 -5.47 -2.73
C HIS A 289 -15.57 -6.85 -3.31
N ILE A 290 -15.81 -6.91 -4.61
CA ILE A 290 -16.21 -8.14 -5.31
C ILE A 290 -15.11 -8.71 -6.20
N GLY A 291 -13.92 -8.10 -6.14
CA GLY A 291 -12.82 -8.40 -7.05
C GLY A 291 -13.11 -7.90 -8.45
N GLY A 292 -13.21 -8.83 -9.40
CA GLY A 292 -13.59 -8.58 -10.78
C GLY A 292 -12.43 -8.61 -11.76
N ASP A 293 -11.22 -8.90 -11.28
CA ASP A 293 -10.00 -8.95 -12.06
C ASP A 293 -9.82 -10.29 -12.79
N GLU A 294 -8.96 -10.25 -13.82
CA GLU A 294 -8.34 -11.38 -14.53
C GLU A 294 -9.21 -12.60 -14.91
N ALA A 295 -10.53 -12.43 -15.05
CA ALA A 295 -11.40 -13.48 -15.56
C ALA A 295 -11.00 -13.87 -17.00
N ASP A 296 -10.50 -15.09 -17.18
CA ASP A 296 -9.93 -15.63 -18.43
C ASP A 296 -11.01 -15.89 -19.52
N ARG A 297 -12.23 -16.24 -19.09
CA ARG A 297 -13.44 -16.48 -19.89
C ARG A 297 -13.34 -17.66 -20.87
N THR A 298 -12.26 -18.42 -20.89
CA THR A 298 -12.10 -19.51 -21.87
C THR A 298 -13.14 -20.60 -21.65
N ALA A 299 -13.42 -20.97 -20.40
CA ALA A 299 -14.42 -21.99 -20.08
C ALA A 299 -15.84 -21.60 -20.53
N TRP A 300 -16.17 -20.31 -20.51
CA TRP A 300 -17.49 -19.81 -20.91
C TRP A 300 -17.79 -20.00 -22.40
N LYS A 301 -16.74 -20.00 -23.25
CA LYS A 301 -16.87 -20.18 -24.71
C LYS A 301 -17.38 -21.56 -25.09
N SER A 302 -17.13 -22.58 -24.26
CA SER A 302 -17.53 -23.97 -24.51
C SER A 302 -18.71 -24.44 -23.63
N CYS A 303 -18.92 -23.83 -22.47
CA CYS A 303 -20.00 -24.18 -21.54
C CYS A 303 -21.40 -23.90 -22.14
N PRO A 304 -22.31 -24.90 -22.25
CA PRO A 304 -23.64 -24.70 -22.83
C PRO A 304 -24.48 -23.61 -22.12
N ARG A 305 -24.37 -23.53 -20.79
CA ARG A 305 -25.07 -22.53 -19.96
C ARG A 305 -24.56 -21.12 -20.22
N CYS A 306 -23.25 -20.90 -20.11
CA CYS A 306 -22.65 -19.60 -20.38
C CYS A 306 -22.80 -19.18 -21.85
N ARG A 307 -22.75 -20.12 -22.81
CA ARG A 307 -23.04 -19.82 -24.22
C ARG A 307 -24.48 -19.41 -24.46
N HIS A 308 -25.43 -19.98 -23.73
CA HIS A 308 -26.82 -19.55 -23.80
C HIS A 308 -26.96 -18.11 -23.29
N LEU A 309 -26.46 -17.84 -22.08
CA LEU A 309 -26.44 -16.50 -21.49
C LEU A 309 -25.72 -15.48 -22.40
N ALA A 310 -24.54 -15.83 -22.92
CA ALA A 310 -23.78 -14.97 -23.84
C ALA A 310 -24.56 -14.60 -25.11
N ARG A 311 -25.43 -15.48 -25.63
CA ARG A 311 -26.29 -15.15 -26.77
C ARG A 311 -27.38 -14.15 -26.41
N GLU A 312 -27.91 -14.21 -25.19
CA GLU A 312 -28.91 -13.25 -24.71
C GLU A 312 -28.29 -11.88 -24.43
N LEU A 313 -27.05 -11.85 -23.93
CA LEU A 313 -26.32 -10.63 -23.59
C LEU A 313 -25.57 -9.99 -24.77
N GLY A 314 -25.45 -10.69 -25.91
CA GLY A 314 -24.75 -10.18 -27.09
C GLY A 314 -23.23 -10.42 -27.13
N GLY A 315 -22.70 -11.35 -26.32
CA GLY A 315 -21.31 -11.78 -26.39
C GLY A 315 -20.81 -12.47 -25.12
N VAL A 316 -19.69 -13.20 -25.24
CA VAL A 316 -19.04 -13.86 -24.08
C VAL A 316 -18.44 -12.82 -23.12
N ASP A 317 -17.97 -11.68 -23.64
CA ASP A 317 -17.44 -10.60 -22.79
C ASP A 317 -18.50 -9.99 -21.86
N GLN A 318 -19.77 -10.03 -22.26
CA GLN A 318 -20.87 -9.50 -21.45
C GLN A 318 -21.25 -10.44 -20.28
N VAL A 319 -20.76 -11.69 -20.27
CA VAL A 319 -21.05 -12.64 -19.19
C VAL A 319 -20.44 -12.19 -17.86
N GLN A 320 -19.23 -11.62 -17.88
CA GLN A 320 -18.64 -11.00 -16.69
C GLN A 320 -19.46 -9.79 -16.25
N CYS A 321 -19.82 -8.92 -17.20
CA CYS A 321 -20.63 -7.73 -16.93
C CYS A 321 -21.95 -8.08 -16.24
N TYR A 322 -22.61 -9.17 -16.66
CA TYR A 322 -23.85 -9.64 -16.04
C TYR A 322 -23.67 -10.06 -14.58
N LEU A 323 -22.56 -10.74 -14.23
CA LEU A 323 -22.29 -11.11 -12.84
C LEU A 323 -22.00 -9.86 -11.98
N VAL A 324 -21.21 -8.92 -12.51
CA VAL A 324 -20.91 -7.65 -11.83
C VAL A 324 -22.19 -6.85 -11.59
N GLU A 325 -23.08 -6.77 -12.58
CA GLU A 325 -24.39 -6.10 -12.43
C GLU A 325 -25.29 -6.80 -11.40
N HIS A 326 -25.26 -8.13 -11.33
CA HIS A 326 -25.99 -8.89 -10.30
C HIS A 326 -25.44 -8.55 -8.91
N ALA A 327 -24.12 -8.59 -8.72
CA ALA A 327 -23.47 -8.26 -7.45
C ALA A 327 -23.74 -6.80 -7.04
N GLU A 328 -23.62 -5.86 -7.98
CA GLU A 328 -23.90 -4.45 -7.74
C GLU A 328 -25.36 -4.23 -7.29
N LYS A 329 -26.31 -4.89 -7.97
CA LYS A 329 -27.72 -4.83 -7.61
C LYS A 329 -27.96 -5.42 -6.22
N PHE A 330 -27.43 -6.62 -5.95
CA PHE A 330 -27.58 -7.29 -4.66
C PHE A 330 -27.06 -6.40 -3.53
N LEU A 331 -25.84 -5.85 -3.66
CA LEU A 331 -25.24 -4.98 -2.66
C LEU A 331 -26.05 -3.70 -2.46
N ALA A 332 -26.52 -3.06 -3.54
CA ALA A 332 -27.34 -1.85 -3.46
C ALA A 332 -28.68 -2.10 -2.75
N GLU A 333 -29.34 -3.24 -2.99
CA GLU A 333 -30.58 -3.65 -2.32
C GLU A 333 -30.37 -3.87 -0.80
N HIS A 334 -29.14 -4.17 -0.38
CA HIS A 334 -28.74 -4.30 1.03
C HIS A 334 -28.08 -3.02 1.58
N GLY A 335 -28.18 -1.89 0.87
CA GLY A 335 -27.66 -0.60 1.34
C GLY A 335 -26.14 -0.50 1.34
N ARG A 336 -25.45 -1.32 0.53
CA ARG A 336 -23.99 -1.35 0.39
C ARG A 336 -23.55 -0.76 -0.96
N THR A 337 -22.32 -0.27 -0.98
CA THR A 337 -21.62 0.19 -2.18
C THR A 337 -20.68 -0.90 -2.65
N MET A 338 -20.75 -1.25 -3.93
CA MET A 338 -19.79 -2.13 -4.57
C MET A 338 -18.45 -1.42 -4.81
N ILE A 339 -17.34 -2.11 -4.52
CA ILE A 339 -16.02 -1.81 -5.06
C ILE A 339 -15.58 -2.96 -5.97
N GLY A 340 -14.85 -2.67 -7.04
CA GLY A 340 -14.13 -3.69 -7.81
C GLY A 340 -12.87 -3.14 -8.47
N TRP A 341 -12.02 -4.06 -8.92
CA TRP A 341 -10.84 -3.75 -9.72
C TRP A 341 -11.23 -3.16 -11.09
N ASP A 342 -10.35 -2.38 -11.71
CA ASP A 342 -10.68 -1.54 -12.88
C ASP A 342 -11.27 -2.27 -14.09
N GLU A 343 -11.20 -3.59 -14.17
CA GLU A 343 -12.01 -4.43 -15.08
C GLU A 343 -13.51 -4.13 -15.04
N ILE A 344 -14.06 -3.78 -13.88
CA ILE A 344 -15.50 -3.52 -13.74
C ILE A 344 -15.94 -2.30 -14.55
N LEU A 345 -15.02 -1.45 -15.02
CA LEU A 345 -15.32 -0.33 -15.91
C LEU A 345 -15.91 -0.77 -17.26
N LYS A 346 -15.83 -2.05 -17.62
CA LYS A 346 -16.56 -2.58 -18.78
C LYS A 346 -18.08 -2.43 -18.63
N ASN A 347 -18.59 -2.30 -17.42
CA ASN A 347 -19.99 -2.03 -17.13
C ASN A 347 -20.31 -0.53 -17.14
N ASN A 348 -21.60 -0.22 -17.28
CA ASN A 348 -22.14 1.07 -16.86
C ASN A 348 -22.51 0.98 -15.39
N LEU A 349 -21.54 1.26 -14.53
CA LEU A 349 -21.69 1.17 -13.08
C LEU A 349 -22.72 2.18 -12.56
N ARG A 350 -23.36 1.85 -11.43
CA ARG A 350 -24.09 2.84 -10.62
C ARG A 350 -23.13 3.93 -10.19
N SER A 351 -23.62 5.16 -10.11
CA SER A 351 -22.83 6.31 -9.62
C SER A 351 -22.32 6.15 -8.19
N THR A 352 -22.90 5.23 -7.42
CA THR A 352 -22.47 4.92 -6.06
C THR A 352 -21.30 3.93 -6.00
N SER A 353 -21.00 3.21 -7.09
CA SER A 353 -19.95 2.19 -7.13
C SER A 353 -18.57 2.84 -7.24
N THR A 354 -17.57 2.16 -6.69
CA THR A 354 -16.20 2.65 -6.65
C THR A 354 -15.27 1.70 -7.40
N VAL A 355 -14.27 2.27 -8.08
CA VAL A 355 -13.26 1.50 -8.81
C VAL A 355 -11.93 1.56 -8.06
N ILE A 356 -11.15 0.49 -8.07
CA ILE A 356 -9.73 0.53 -7.71
C ILE A 356 -8.89 0.30 -8.97
N SER A 357 -8.07 1.29 -9.34
CA SER A 357 -7.20 1.21 -10.53
C SER A 357 -5.88 0.57 -10.17
N TYR A 358 -5.64 -0.66 -10.65
CA TYR A 358 -4.40 -1.39 -10.39
C TYR A 358 -3.53 -1.56 -11.64
N ARG A 359 -4.10 -1.53 -12.85
CA ARG A 359 -3.34 -1.70 -14.10
C ARG A 359 -2.82 -0.37 -14.62
N GLY A 360 -1.88 0.21 -13.87
CA GLY A 360 -1.43 1.58 -14.06
C GLY A 360 -2.51 2.60 -13.70
N GLN A 361 -2.39 3.81 -14.25
CA GLN A 361 -3.26 4.95 -13.92
C GLN A 361 -4.48 5.09 -14.86
N ARG A 362 -4.49 4.40 -16.00
CA ARG A 362 -5.47 4.63 -17.07
C ARG A 362 -6.89 4.30 -16.62
N GLY A 363 -7.10 3.17 -15.93
CA GLY A 363 -8.40 2.81 -15.38
C GLY A 363 -8.92 3.89 -14.41
N GLY A 364 -8.03 4.43 -13.59
CA GLY A 364 -8.35 5.53 -12.67
C GLY A 364 -8.74 6.83 -13.37
N ILE A 365 -8.03 7.18 -14.44
CA ILE A 365 -8.36 8.35 -15.27
C ILE A 365 -9.72 8.15 -15.95
N GLU A 366 -9.98 6.97 -16.51
CA GLU A 366 -11.25 6.64 -17.15
C GLU A 366 -12.41 6.71 -16.14
N ALA A 367 -12.28 6.08 -14.97
CA ALA A 367 -13.28 6.07 -13.91
C ALA A 367 -13.64 7.49 -13.47
N ALA A 368 -12.63 8.29 -13.12
CA ALA A 368 -12.81 9.67 -12.68
C ALA A 368 -13.49 10.54 -13.75
N ASN A 369 -13.06 10.45 -15.01
CA ASN A 369 -13.63 11.22 -16.11
C ASN A 369 -15.06 10.77 -16.47
N ARG A 370 -15.45 9.53 -16.15
CA ARG A 370 -16.82 9.02 -16.27
C ARG A 370 -17.72 9.38 -15.08
N GLY A 371 -17.18 10.01 -14.04
CA GLY A 371 -17.92 10.41 -12.85
C GLY A 371 -18.05 9.32 -11.79
N TYR A 372 -17.19 8.31 -11.80
CA TYR A 372 -17.14 7.25 -10.79
C TYR A 372 -16.04 7.53 -9.77
N ASP A 373 -16.36 7.34 -8.50
CA ASP A 373 -15.36 7.39 -7.44
C ASP A 373 -14.29 6.33 -7.67
N VAL A 374 -13.03 6.72 -7.51
CA VAL A 374 -11.87 5.86 -7.77
C VAL A 374 -10.79 6.00 -6.70
N VAL A 375 -10.24 4.85 -6.33
CA VAL A 375 -9.03 4.73 -5.52
C VAL A 375 -7.87 4.36 -6.45
N MET A 376 -6.79 5.14 -6.40
CA MET A 376 -5.59 4.85 -7.18
C MET A 376 -4.72 3.81 -6.45
N SER A 377 -4.43 2.71 -7.12
CA SER A 377 -3.54 1.64 -6.63
C SER A 377 -2.66 1.04 -7.74
N PRO A 378 -2.09 1.84 -8.67
CA PRO A 378 -1.34 1.30 -9.82
C PRO A 378 -0.23 0.36 -9.36
N GLY A 379 -0.25 -0.88 -9.81
CA GLY A 379 0.58 -1.95 -9.27
C GLY A 379 2.06 -1.68 -9.45
N GLU A 380 2.44 -1.05 -10.56
CA GLU A 380 3.81 -0.69 -10.87
C GLU A 380 4.43 0.30 -9.86
N ILE A 381 3.58 0.95 -9.07
CA ILE A 381 3.97 1.95 -8.09
C ILE A 381 3.56 1.52 -6.68
N LEU A 382 2.31 1.17 -6.42
CA LEU A 382 1.78 1.03 -5.06
C LEU A 382 1.70 -0.42 -4.55
N TYR A 383 2.31 -1.38 -5.24
CA TYR A 383 2.40 -2.77 -4.74
C TYR A 383 3.61 -2.97 -3.83
N PHE A 384 3.35 -3.55 -2.67
CA PHE A 384 4.33 -3.87 -1.65
C PHE A 384 4.96 -5.24 -1.88
N ASP A 385 4.34 -6.13 -2.66
CA ASP A 385 4.87 -7.45 -3.04
C ASP A 385 5.94 -7.40 -4.14
N TRP A 386 6.27 -6.19 -4.63
CA TRP A 386 7.35 -5.92 -5.57
C TRP A 386 8.67 -5.61 -4.85
N TYR A 387 9.80 -5.85 -5.51
CA TYR A 387 11.12 -5.52 -4.97
C TYR A 387 11.25 -4.03 -4.63
N GLN A 388 11.96 -3.74 -3.55
CA GLN A 388 12.27 -2.37 -3.09
C GLN A 388 13.77 -2.04 -3.09
N ALA A 389 14.62 -3.00 -3.49
CA ALA A 389 16.06 -2.84 -3.75
C ALA A 389 16.53 -3.96 -4.71
N ASP A 390 17.83 -4.07 -4.97
CA ASP A 390 18.43 -5.09 -5.85
C ASP A 390 17.98 -6.53 -5.48
N PRO A 391 17.26 -7.24 -6.38
CA PRO A 391 16.77 -8.60 -6.16
C PRO A 391 17.83 -9.61 -5.73
N HIS A 392 19.11 -9.41 -6.08
CA HIS A 392 20.20 -10.28 -5.66
C HIS A 392 20.51 -10.22 -4.16
N THR A 393 20.03 -9.18 -3.48
CA THR A 393 20.26 -8.92 -2.06
C THR A 393 19.00 -8.98 -1.22
N GLN A 394 17.83 -9.14 -1.86
CA GLN A 394 16.54 -9.04 -1.21
C GLN A 394 15.88 -10.42 -1.07
N PRO A 395 14.99 -10.59 -0.07
CA PRO A 395 14.06 -11.71 -0.05
C PRO A 395 13.26 -11.78 -1.35
N ARG A 396 12.83 -12.98 -1.72
CA ARG A 396 12.05 -13.20 -2.93
C ARG A 396 10.78 -12.34 -2.94
N ALA A 397 10.53 -11.69 -4.06
CA ALA A 397 9.31 -10.92 -4.32
C ALA A 397 8.70 -11.36 -5.66
N MET A 398 7.47 -10.93 -5.96
CA MET A 398 6.74 -11.31 -7.18
C MET A 398 7.52 -10.93 -8.45
N GLY A 399 8.07 -9.72 -8.45
CA GLY A 399 8.84 -9.12 -9.54
C GLY A 399 8.81 -7.61 -9.40
N GLY A 400 9.10 -6.91 -10.50
CA GLY A 400 8.95 -5.47 -10.58
C GLY A 400 9.84 -4.69 -9.61
N PHE A 401 9.67 -3.36 -9.59
CA PHE A 401 10.49 -2.49 -8.74
C PHE A 401 9.69 -1.29 -8.27
N SER A 402 9.41 -1.26 -6.97
CA SER A 402 8.74 -0.15 -6.31
C SER A 402 9.46 0.27 -5.03
N PRO A 403 10.60 0.96 -5.16
CA PRO A 403 11.28 1.60 -4.03
C PRO A 403 10.44 2.77 -3.49
N ILE A 404 10.66 3.15 -2.23
CA ILE A 404 9.83 4.14 -1.55
C ILE A 404 9.84 5.52 -2.25
N ARG A 405 10.93 5.87 -2.93
CA ARG A 405 11.01 7.09 -3.73
C ARG A 405 10.05 7.10 -4.92
N LYS A 406 9.86 5.94 -5.58
CA LYS A 406 8.91 5.77 -6.68
C LYS A 406 7.48 5.99 -6.18
N MET A 407 7.13 5.35 -5.07
CA MET A 407 5.83 5.53 -4.42
C MET A 407 5.57 7.00 -4.06
N TYR A 408 6.52 7.63 -3.37
CA TYR A 408 6.41 9.03 -2.96
C TYR A 408 6.21 10.00 -4.14
N GLY A 409 6.83 9.70 -5.29
CA GLY A 409 6.78 10.52 -6.49
C GLY A 409 5.42 10.51 -7.21
N PHE A 410 4.53 9.57 -6.90
CA PHE A 410 3.25 9.42 -7.58
C PHE A 410 2.34 10.64 -7.42
N HIS A 411 1.59 10.94 -8.48
CA HIS A 411 0.53 11.94 -8.51
C HIS A 411 -0.84 11.23 -8.47
N PRO A 412 -1.51 11.15 -7.29
CA PRO A 412 -2.82 10.48 -7.19
C PRO A 412 -3.90 11.12 -8.06
N VAL A 413 -3.84 12.44 -8.25
CA VAL A 413 -4.73 13.17 -9.16
C VAL A 413 -3.90 13.71 -10.33
N PRO A 414 -3.67 12.91 -11.39
CA PRO A 414 -2.96 13.36 -12.58
C PRO A 414 -3.88 14.25 -13.42
N ASP A 415 -4.10 15.49 -12.98
CA ASP A 415 -5.02 16.45 -13.58
C ASP A 415 -4.38 17.40 -14.61
N THR A 416 -3.16 17.08 -15.04
CA THR A 416 -2.49 17.77 -16.14
C THR A 416 -1.73 16.75 -16.99
N PRO A 417 -1.49 17.03 -18.28
CA PRO A 417 -0.66 16.18 -19.13
C PRO A 417 0.71 15.88 -18.53
N ALA A 418 1.32 16.87 -17.87
CA ALA A 418 2.63 16.70 -17.23
C ALA A 418 2.58 15.70 -16.07
N LYS A 419 1.62 15.83 -15.15
CA LYS A 419 1.48 14.91 -14.01
C LYS A 419 1.15 13.47 -14.47
N ALA A 420 0.29 13.35 -15.48
CA ALA A 420 -0.04 12.05 -16.06
C ALA A 420 1.19 11.42 -16.75
N ALA A 421 1.98 12.20 -17.47
CA ALA A 421 3.20 11.70 -18.11
C ALA A 421 4.29 11.36 -17.09
N ASP A 422 4.42 12.11 -16.00
CA ASP A 422 5.34 11.78 -14.91
C ASP A 422 4.99 10.41 -14.31
N ASN A 423 3.71 10.17 -14.01
CA ASN A 423 3.21 8.88 -13.57
C ASN A 423 3.47 7.77 -14.61
N GLU A 424 3.11 8.02 -15.88
CA GLU A 424 3.25 7.01 -16.94
C GLU A 424 4.71 6.64 -17.17
N SER A 425 5.61 7.62 -17.02
CA SER A 425 7.04 7.40 -17.20
C SER A 425 7.61 6.44 -16.15
N ILE A 426 7.19 6.58 -14.87
CA ILE A 426 7.61 5.66 -13.81
C ILE A 426 6.85 4.32 -13.85
N ILE A 427 5.63 4.28 -14.40
CA ILE A 427 4.89 3.03 -14.63
C ILE A 427 5.62 2.19 -15.69
N ARG A 428 5.98 2.80 -16.83
CA ARG A 428 6.61 2.09 -17.96
C ARG A 428 8.10 1.87 -17.81
N GLY A 429 8.78 2.62 -16.94
CA GLY A 429 10.23 2.56 -16.83
C GLY A 429 10.97 3.30 -17.95
N GLU A 430 10.30 4.23 -18.63
CA GLU A 430 10.85 5.02 -19.74
C GLU A 430 10.22 6.41 -19.81
N PHE A 431 10.83 7.35 -20.52
CA PHE A 431 10.24 8.68 -20.73
C PHE A 431 8.95 8.59 -21.55
N VAL A 432 7.88 9.19 -21.04
CA VAL A 432 6.61 9.34 -21.75
C VAL A 432 6.32 10.82 -21.95
N SER A 433 5.94 11.19 -23.19
CA SER A 433 5.62 12.58 -23.52
C SER A 433 4.26 13.01 -22.94
N PRO A 434 4.12 14.22 -22.39
CA PRO A 434 2.84 14.81 -21.99
C PRO A 434 1.77 14.78 -23.08
N ASP A 435 2.15 14.85 -24.35
CA ASP A 435 1.19 14.84 -25.47
C ASP A 435 0.63 13.42 -25.80
N SER A 436 1.14 12.38 -25.13
CA SER A 436 0.82 10.97 -25.41
C SER A 436 -0.01 10.28 -24.32
N VAL A 437 -0.47 11.04 -23.32
CA VAL A 437 -1.21 10.49 -22.17
C VAL A 437 -2.58 11.13 -22.04
N GLU A 438 -3.54 10.33 -21.58
CA GLU A 438 -4.79 10.83 -21.03
C GLU A 438 -4.55 11.38 -19.62
N TYR A 439 -5.45 12.23 -19.14
CA TYR A 439 -5.38 12.84 -17.81
C TYR A 439 -6.77 13.17 -17.29
N ILE A 440 -6.89 13.49 -16.01
CA ILE A 440 -8.16 13.81 -15.36
C ILE A 440 -8.57 15.26 -15.68
N TYR A 441 -9.77 15.45 -16.22
CA TYR A 441 -10.33 16.78 -16.47
C TYR A 441 -10.96 17.38 -15.21
N ASP A 442 -11.30 18.68 -15.23
CA ASP A 442 -11.72 19.40 -14.02
C ASP A 442 -12.87 18.76 -13.25
N GLY A 443 -13.88 18.20 -13.94
CA GLY A 443 -15.00 17.50 -13.29
C GLY A 443 -14.65 16.12 -12.73
N GLY A 444 -13.52 15.52 -13.11
CA GLY A 444 -13.12 14.20 -12.64
C GLY A 444 -12.28 14.22 -11.35
N LYS A 445 -11.68 15.36 -10.98
CA LYS A 445 -10.71 15.41 -9.87
C LYS A 445 -11.32 15.03 -8.53
N GLU A 446 -12.57 15.44 -8.30
CA GLU A 446 -13.33 15.16 -7.08
C GLU A 446 -13.70 13.68 -6.91
N HIS A 447 -13.66 12.91 -8.00
CA HIS A 447 -13.91 11.48 -7.97
C HIS A 447 -12.68 10.66 -7.61
N VAL A 448 -11.47 11.25 -7.57
CA VAL A 448 -10.32 10.56 -6.97
C VAL A 448 -10.45 10.65 -5.44
N ILE A 449 -11.02 9.62 -4.83
CA ILE A 449 -11.35 9.62 -3.40
C ILE A 449 -10.20 9.16 -2.50
N GLY A 450 -9.12 8.63 -3.09
CA GLY A 450 -7.92 8.26 -2.34
C GLY A 450 -6.91 7.37 -3.04
N VAL A 451 -6.00 6.83 -2.22
CA VAL A 451 -4.94 5.91 -2.62
C VAL A 451 -4.92 4.68 -1.72
N GLN A 452 -4.42 3.58 -2.26
CA GLN A 452 -4.18 2.34 -1.55
C GLN A 452 -2.86 1.73 -1.98
N GLY A 453 -2.12 1.14 -1.04
CA GLY A 453 -1.06 0.19 -1.37
C GLY A 453 -1.57 -1.25 -1.24
N CYS A 454 -1.13 -2.15 -2.10
CA CYS A 454 -1.53 -3.56 -2.07
C CYS A 454 -0.39 -4.46 -1.64
N THR A 455 -0.68 -5.44 -0.78
CA THR A 455 0.24 -6.52 -0.44
C THR A 455 -0.36 -7.85 -0.88
N TRP A 456 0.02 -8.33 -2.06
CA TRP A 456 -0.18 -9.72 -2.47
C TRP A 456 0.85 -10.62 -1.79
N THR A 457 0.53 -11.88 -1.55
CA THR A 457 1.32 -12.71 -0.63
C THR A 457 1.82 -14.02 -1.22
N GLU A 458 1.94 -14.15 -2.54
CA GLU A 458 2.51 -15.33 -3.21
C GLU A 458 3.86 -15.73 -2.61
N PHE A 459 4.75 -14.75 -2.38
CA PHE A 459 6.09 -15.00 -1.83
C PHE A 459 6.30 -14.42 -0.42
N ILE A 460 5.23 -13.99 0.24
CA ILE A 460 5.27 -13.40 1.58
C ILE A 460 4.64 -14.37 2.58
N GLU A 461 5.43 -15.34 3.04
CA GLU A 461 4.93 -16.43 3.90
C GLU A 461 4.85 -16.08 5.39
N THR A 462 5.69 -15.17 5.89
CA THR A 462 5.83 -14.93 7.34
C THR A 462 5.52 -13.48 7.73
N GLU A 463 5.09 -13.26 8.98
CA GLU A 463 4.87 -11.91 9.55
C GLU A 463 6.10 -11.01 9.37
N LYS A 464 7.31 -11.54 9.58
CA LYS A 464 8.54 -10.76 9.40
C LYS A 464 8.76 -10.33 7.95
N HIS A 465 8.46 -11.20 6.98
CA HIS A 465 8.55 -10.86 5.57
C HIS A 465 7.47 -9.84 5.20
N LEU A 466 6.25 -10.01 5.72
CA LEU A 466 5.15 -9.07 5.53
C LEU A 466 5.52 -7.65 6.01
N GLU A 467 6.02 -7.55 7.24
CA GLU A 467 6.49 -6.28 7.80
C GLU A 467 7.62 -5.65 6.97
N TYR A 468 8.54 -6.47 6.46
CA TYR A 468 9.66 -6.03 5.61
C TYR A 468 9.18 -5.46 4.28
N MET A 469 8.16 -6.07 3.67
CA MET A 469 7.62 -5.64 2.39
C MET A 469 6.74 -4.40 2.52
N ILE A 470 5.95 -4.29 3.59
CA ILE A 470 5.05 -3.16 3.83
C ILE A 470 5.83 -1.92 4.31
N PHE A 471 6.72 -2.08 5.29
CA PHE A 471 7.39 -0.96 5.94
C PHE A 471 8.81 -0.77 5.41
N PRO A 472 9.22 0.47 5.09
CA PRO A 472 8.56 1.74 5.41
C PRO A 472 7.68 2.28 4.27
N ARG A 473 7.49 1.53 3.18
CA ARG A 473 6.75 2.00 1.99
C ARG A 473 5.31 2.44 2.27
N LEU A 474 4.63 1.82 3.23
CA LEU A 474 3.31 2.24 3.70
C LEU A 474 3.25 3.71 4.19
N LEU A 475 4.35 4.23 4.72
CA LEU A 475 4.44 5.63 5.18
C LEU A 475 4.46 6.61 4.00
N ALA A 476 4.92 6.19 2.82
CA ALA A 476 4.76 6.99 1.60
C ALA A 476 3.30 7.03 1.16
N VAL A 477 2.56 5.91 1.26
CA VAL A 477 1.10 5.91 1.00
C VAL A 477 0.37 6.83 1.97
N SER A 478 0.69 6.78 3.27
CA SER A 478 0.16 7.70 4.27
C SER A 478 0.41 9.18 3.90
N GLU A 479 1.64 9.51 3.47
CA GLU A 479 1.98 10.86 3.02
C GLU A 479 1.22 11.27 1.76
N LEU A 480 1.11 10.40 0.76
CA LEU A 480 0.35 10.66 -0.47
C LEU A 480 -1.12 10.95 -0.16
N ALA A 481 -1.69 10.24 0.82
CA ALA A 481 -3.10 10.27 1.15
C ALA A 481 -3.50 11.44 2.07
N TRP A 482 -2.53 11.99 2.81
CA TRP A 482 -2.78 12.99 3.85
C TRP A 482 -2.15 14.36 3.54
N THR A 483 -0.90 14.40 3.10
CA THR A 483 -0.10 15.62 3.01
C THR A 483 -0.38 16.37 1.71
N PRO A 484 -0.69 17.68 1.77
CA PRO A 484 -0.90 18.50 0.56
C PRO A 484 0.29 18.45 -0.40
N ARG A 485 0.03 18.39 -1.71
CA ARG A 485 1.06 18.13 -2.73
C ARG A 485 2.21 19.13 -2.67
N GLU A 486 1.92 20.39 -2.40
CA GLU A 486 2.84 21.51 -2.28
C GLU A 486 3.78 21.40 -1.07
N ARG A 487 3.46 20.55 -0.10
CA ARG A 487 4.31 20.25 1.05
C ARG A 487 5.13 18.97 0.89
N ARG A 488 4.87 18.19 -0.16
CA ARG A 488 5.58 16.94 -0.42
C ARG A 488 6.91 17.22 -1.12
N GLU A 489 7.97 17.29 -0.33
CA GLU A 489 9.36 17.41 -0.78
C GLU A 489 10.18 16.16 -0.44
N TRP A 490 10.73 15.48 -1.45
CA TRP A 490 11.45 14.21 -1.27
C TRP A 490 12.61 14.32 -0.27
N ASN A 491 13.40 15.39 -0.36
CA ASN A 491 14.53 15.59 0.54
C ASN A 491 14.09 15.73 2.00
N ASP A 492 12.92 16.30 2.26
CA ASP A 492 12.35 16.39 3.60
C ASP A 492 11.82 15.04 4.08
N PHE A 493 10.99 14.39 3.27
CA PHE A 493 10.46 13.06 3.56
C PHE A 493 11.55 12.03 3.80
N ARG A 494 12.64 12.05 3.00
CA ARG A 494 13.82 11.19 3.20
C ARG A 494 14.43 11.34 4.59
N ARG A 495 14.57 12.57 5.11
CA ARG A 495 15.10 12.76 6.48
C ARG A 495 14.17 12.16 7.52
N ARG A 496 12.87 12.39 7.35
CA ARG A 496 11.86 11.89 8.29
C ARG A 496 11.76 10.37 8.26
N ILE A 497 11.75 9.75 7.08
CA ILE A 497 11.56 8.32 6.94
C ILE A 497 12.71 7.51 7.54
N ASN A 498 13.96 7.99 7.45
CA ASN A 498 15.11 7.37 8.10
C ASN A 498 14.93 7.30 9.64
N VAL A 499 14.35 8.35 10.24
CA VAL A 499 14.00 8.32 11.67
C VAL A 499 12.85 7.35 11.93
N HIS A 500 11.81 7.36 11.09
CA HIS A 500 10.66 6.48 11.27
C HIS A 500 10.99 5.00 11.13
N VAL A 501 11.94 4.62 10.26
CA VAL A 501 12.48 3.25 10.19
C VAL A 501 13.06 2.82 11.53
N SER A 502 13.88 3.68 12.15
CA SER A 502 14.44 3.41 13.47
C SER A 502 13.33 3.28 14.54
N LEU A 503 12.29 4.10 14.45
CA LEU A 503 11.14 4.04 15.36
C LEU A 503 10.31 2.76 15.16
N LEU A 504 10.15 2.29 13.93
CA LEU A 504 9.49 1.03 13.60
C LEU A 504 10.27 -0.16 14.18
N HIS A 505 11.59 -0.21 13.98
CA HIS A 505 12.46 -1.23 14.59
C HIS A 505 12.39 -1.21 16.13
N ALA A 506 12.36 -0.03 16.74
CA ALA A 506 12.21 0.11 18.20
C ALA A 506 10.87 -0.43 18.75
N ARG A 507 9.84 -0.51 17.89
CA ARG A 507 8.55 -1.17 18.19
C ARG A 507 8.53 -2.65 17.84
N GLY A 508 9.64 -3.20 17.36
CA GLY A 508 9.75 -4.60 16.96
C GLY A 508 9.06 -4.92 15.63
N ILE A 509 8.90 -3.92 14.75
CA ILE A 509 8.45 -4.11 13.36
C ILE A 509 9.69 -4.35 12.50
N ASN A 510 9.71 -5.42 11.71
CA ASN A 510 10.81 -5.78 10.82
C ASN A 510 10.84 -4.96 9.52
N ALA A 511 10.89 -3.62 9.63
CA ALA A 511 10.89 -2.73 8.46
C ALA A 511 12.16 -2.87 7.61
N PHE A 512 12.03 -2.75 6.29
CA PHE A 512 13.17 -2.61 5.36
C PHE A 512 14.04 -1.42 5.78
N PRO A 513 15.38 -1.57 5.90
CA PRO A 513 16.25 -0.52 6.41
C PRO A 513 16.47 0.65 5.44
N LEU A 514 15.79 0.70 4.29
CA LEU A 514 16.06 1.56 3.12
C LEU A 514 17.29 1.11 2.33
N SER A 515 17.26 1.33 1.01
CA SER A 515 18.32 0.90 0.10
C SER A 515 19.61 1.70 0.29
N ASP A 516 20.75 1.01 0.18
CA ASP A 516 22.09 1.59 0.12
C ASP A 516 22.47 2.07 -1.31
N ASP A 517 21.60 1.83 -2.30
CA ASP A 517 21.86 2.18 -3.68
C ASP A 517 21.94 3.69 -3.90
N VAL A 518 22.84 4.09 -4.80
CA VAL A 518 22.96 5.48 -5.29
C VAL A 518 22.35 5.57 -6.67
N VAL A 519 21.41 6.50 -6.83
CA VAL A 519 20.79 6.84 -8.11
C VAL A 519 21.55 7.99 -8.74
N ILE A 520 21.98 7.83 -10.00
CA ILE A 520 22.65 8.88 -10.78
C ILE A 520 21.69 9.35 -11.88
N THR A 521 21.33 10.64 -11.89
CA THR A 521 20.61 11.26 -13.01
C THR A 521 21.46 12.33 -13.69
N ALA A 522 21.23 12.56 -14.98
CA ALA A 522 21.94 13.55 -15.79
C ALA A 522 20.98 14.32 -16.69
N GLN A 523 20.94 15.64 -16.53
CA GLN A 523 20.14 16.55 -17.37
C GLN A 523 21.05 17.35 -18.29
N MET A 524 20.84 17.26 -19.60
CA MET A 524 21.63 17.97 -20.60
C MET A 524 21.37 19.47 -20.53
N LEU A 525 22.44 20.26 -20.50
CA LEU A 525 22.37 21.72 -20.52
C LEU A 525 22.37 22.23 -21.98
N SER A 526 21.79 23.41 -22.20
CA SER A 526 21.73 24.05 -23.52
C SER A 526 23.13 24.09 -24.15
N GLU A 527 23.25 23.47 -25.34
CA GLU A 527 24.46 23.14 -26.14
C GLU A 527 24.87 21.66 -26.19
N GLY A 528 24.24 20.75 -25.43
CA GLY A 528 24.44 19.28 -25.58
C GLY A 528 25.85 18.76 -25.24
N LYS A 529 26.76 19.65 -24.81
CA LYS A 529 28.15 19.31 -24.46
C LYS A 529 28.40 19.17 -22.96
N LYS A 530 27.43 19.56 -22.14
CA LYS A 530 27.49 19.48 -20.67
C LYS A 530 26.19 18.94 -20.11
N ALA A 531 26.29 18.22 -19.00
CA ALA A 531 25.15 17.73 -18.25
C ALA A 531 25.26 18.13 -16.77
N ARG A 532 24.13 18.46 -16.16
CA ARG A 532 24.00 18.55 -14.70
C ARG A 532 23.72 17.16 -14.15
N VAL A 533 24.62 16.65 -13.32
CA VAL A 533 24.51 15.35 -12.67
C VAL A 533 23.98 15.54 -11.25
N THR A 534 23.05 14.68 -10.84
CA THR A 534 22.52 14.62 -9.48
C THR A 534 22.69 13.20 -8.96
N LEU A 535 23.18 13.08 -7.72
CA LEU A 535 23.27 11.82 -6.99
C LEU A 535 22.20 11.82 -5.91
N ASP A 536 21.44 10.73 -5.80
CA ASP A 536 20.40 10.59 -4.79
C ASP A 536 20.44 9.19 -4.16
N THR A 537 19.92 9.06 -2.94
CA THR A 537 19.87 7.81 -2.18
C THR A 537 18.72 7.86 -1.18
N GLU A 538 18.26 6.72 -0.70
CA GLU A 538 17.22 6.63 0.33
C GLU A 538 17.77 6.89 1.75
N LYS A 539 19.07 6.63 1.98
CA LYS A 539 19.70 6.84 3.29
C LYS A 539 19.86 8.32 3.63
N TYR A 540 19.72 8.64 4.91
CA TYR A 540 20.02 9.97 5.44
C TYR A 540 20.39 9.94 6.94
N PRO A 541 21.45 10.68 7.36
CA PRO A 541 22.46 11.32 6.52
C PRO A 541 23.26 10.27 5.73
N ALA A 542 23.75 10.64 4.55
CA ALA A 542 24.47 9.74 3.66
C ALA A 542 25.80 10.38 3.21
N GLU A 543 26.88 9.60 3.28
CA GLU A 543 28.17 9.97 2.69
C GLU A 543 28.27 9.35 1.31
N VAL A 544 27.85 10.08 0.27
CA VAL A 544 27.98 9.62 -1.12
C VAL A 544 29.29 10.14 -1.70
N ARG A 545 30.15 9.22 -2.15
CA ARG A 545 31.42 9.53 -2.80
C ARG A 545 31.35 9.21 -4.28
N TYR A 546 32.01 10.02 -5.11
CA TYR A 546 31.99 9.82 -6.56
C TYR A 546 33.36 10.08 -7.23
N THR A 547 33.50 9.57 -8.44
CA THR A 547 34.65 9.78 -9.33
C THR A 547 34.16 10.12 -10.74
N LEU A 548 34.99 10.85 -11.49
CA LEU A 548 34.69 11.31 -12.86
C LEU A 548 35.69 10.78 -13.90
N ASP A 549 36.69 10.02 -13.46
CA ASP A 549 37.79 9.49 -14.28
C ASP A 549 37.61 7.99 -14.60
N GLY A 550 36.47 7.41 -14.21
CA GLY A 550 36.18 5.99 -14.40
C GLY A 550 36.83 5.06 -13.39
N THR A 551 37.50 5.56 -12.34
CA THR A 551 37.98 4.72 -11.22
C THR A 551 36.86 4.42 -10.23
N ALA A 552 36.98 3.37 -9.41
CA ALA A 552 36.00 3.09 -8.36
C ALA A 552 36.11 4.14 -7.22
N PRO A 553 34.99 4.66 -6.67
CA PRO A 553 35.03 5.54 -5.51
C PRO A 553 35.68 4.86 -4.30
N VAL A 554 36.46 5.62 -3.55
CA VAL A 554 37.09 5.22 -2.28
C VAL A 554 36.75 6.27 -1.20
N PRO A 555 37.03 6.02 0.10
CA PRO A 555 36.69 6.99 1.16
C PRO A 555 37.32 8.38 0.98
N GLY A 556 38.41 8.48 0.21
CA GLY A 556 39.07 9.74 -0.14
C GLY A 556 38.61 10.39 -1.44
N SER A 557 37.66 9.80 -2.17
CA SER A 557 37.08 10.38 -3.39
C SER A 557 36.24 11.62 -3.08
N ASP A 558 35.82 12.34 -4.13
CA ASP A 558 35.03 13.55 -3.99
C ASP A 558 33.71 13.27 -3.25
N LEU A 559 33.38 14.13 -2.28
CA LEU A 559 32.14 14.06 -1.52
C LEU A 559 31.03 14.76 -2.30
N TYR A 560 29.87 14.12 -2.41
CA TYR A 560 28.69 14.75 -2.97
C TYR A 560 28.07 15.74 -1.97
N ASP A 561 28.09 17.03 -2.32
CA ASP A 561 27.47 18.12 -1.55
C ASP A 561 26.35 18.84 -2.32
N GLY A 562 26.14 18.49 -3.59
CA GLY A 562 25.06 19.00 -4.43
C GLY A 562 25.26 18.68 -5.92
N PRO A 563 24.27 19.01 -6.78
CA PRO A 563 24.39 18.77 -8.22
C PRO A 563 25.62 19.44 -8.83
N PHE A 564 26.34 18.72 -9.68
CA PHE A 564 27.56 19.19 -10.35
C PHE A 564 27.44 19.10 -11.87
N VAL A 565 28.32 19.78 -12.60
CA VAL A 565 28.29 19.81 -14.08
C VAL A 565 29.50 19.09 -14.66
N VAL A 566 29.24 18.15 -15.56
CA VAL A 566 30.27 17.41 -16.29
C VAL A 566 30.14 17.61 -17.80
N LYS A 567 31.19 17.26 -18.55
CA LYS A 567 31.13 17.22 -20.01
C LYS A 567 30.47 15.93 -20.47
N ALA A 568 29.79 15.96 -21.60
CA ALA A 568 29.38 14.71 -22.26
C ALA A 568 30.62 13.84 -22.55
N GLY A 569 30.47 12.52 -22.39
CA GLY A 569 31.56 11.54 -22.42
C GLY A 569 32.21 11.26 -21.06
N THR A 570 31.77 11.92 -19.99
CA THR A 570 32.24 11.64 -18.63
C THR A 570 31.56 10.39 -18.09
N THR A 571 32.33 9.48 -17.47
CA THR A 571 31.81 8.36 -16.69
C THR A 571 31.78 8.76 -15.22
N VAL A 572 30.57 8.82 -14.65
CA VAL A 572 30.35 9.10 -13.23
C VAL A 572 30.18 7.76 -12.52
N ARG A 573 30.98 7.50 -11.49
CA ARG A 573 30.77 6.37 -10.57
C ARG A 573 30.49 6.91 -9.19
N ALA A 574 29.52 6.35 -8.48
CA ALA A 574 29.15 6.79 -7.14
C ALA A 574 28.81 5.59 -6.26
N ALA A 575 29.08 5.71 -4.96
CA ALA A 575 28.71 4.72 -3.96
C ALA A 575 28.47 5.39 -2.59
N LEU A 576 27.68 4.72 -1.77
CA LEU A 576 27.46 5.11 -0.38
C LEU A 576 28.63 4.64 0.50
N PHE A 577 29.02 5.44 1.49
CA PHE A 577 30.03 5.08 2.47
C PHE A 577 29.48 5.19 3.90
N VAL A 578 29.79 4.20 4.73
CA VAL A 578 29.50 4.21 6.16
C VAL A 578 30.77 3.84 6.93
N ALA A 579 31.21 4.74 7.82
CA ALA A 579 32.43 4.59 8.62
C ALA A 579 33.68 4.22 7.77
N GLY A 580 33.81 4.85 6.59
CA GLY A 580 34.94 4.63 5.67
C GLY A 580 34.89 3.31 4.89
N ARG A 581 33.78 2.58 4.91
CA ARG A 581 33.55 1.40 4.06
C ARG A 581 32.48 1.70 3.02
N MET A 582 32.66 1.20 1.80
CA MET A 582 31.63 1.26 0.77
C MET A 582 30.48 0.32 1.19
N GLU A 583 29.26 0.83 1.18
CA GLU A 583 28.04 0.07 1.42
C GLU A 583 27.24 -0.04 0.10
N GLY A 584 26.47 -1.11 -0.05
CA GLY A 584 25.70 -1.37 -1.26
C GLY A 584 26.56 -1.65 -2.50
N THR A 585 26.03 -1.34 -3.67
CA THR A 585 26.73 -1.49 -4.96
C THR A 585 27.16 -0.14 -5.52
N MET A 586 28.28 -0.13 -6.25
CA MET A 586 28.73 1.04 -6.97
C MET A 586 27.86 1.22 -8.22
N THR A 587 27.24 2.40 -8.35
CA THR A 587 26.50 2.78 -9.54
C THR A 587 27.41 3.48 -10.53
N GLU A 588 27.25 3.20 -11.82
CA GLU A 588 27.97 3.84 -12.92
C GLU A 588 26.99 4.48 -13.91
N LEU A 589 27.32 5.68 -14.37
CA LEU A 589 26.64 6.34 -15.47
C LEU A 589 27.62 6.94 -16.48
N TYR A 590 27.51 6.55 -17.74
CA TYR A 590 28.14 7.26 -18.86
C TYR A 590 27.24 8.38 -19.37
N VAL A 591 27.71 9.63 -19.29
CA VAL A 591 26.95 10.82 -19.70
C VAL A 591 26.99 10.97 -21.22
N ASP A 592 25.89 10.59 -21.88
CA ASP A 592 25.72 10.72 -23.33
C ASP A 592 25.27 12.15 -23.70
N ALA A 593 25.91 12.74 -24.73
CA ALA A 593 25.57 14.06 -25.26
C ALA A 593 24.14 14.17 -25.82
N ARG A 594 23.50 13.03 -26.14
CA ARG A 594 22.25 12.98 -26.91
C ARG A 594 21.00 12.79 -26.08
N ARG A 595 21.11 12.44 -24.79
CA ARG A 595 19.96 12.08 -23.97
C ARG A 595 20.10 12.49 -22.51
N ASN A 596 18.99 12.88 -21.90
CA ASN A 596 18.88 12.91 -20.46
C ASN A 596 18.88 11.47 -19.92
N VAL A 597 19.30 11.35 -18.67
CA VAL A 597 19.22 10.10 -17.91
C VAL A 597 18.42 10.43 -16.65
N ASP A 598 17.21 9.94 -16.59
CA ASP A 598 16.37 10.03 -15.40
C ASP A 598 16.17 8.62 -14.82
N ASN A 599 15.78 8.57 -13.56
CA ASN A 599 15.44 7.30 -12.92
C ASN A 599 13.94 7.01 -13.11
N TYR A 600 13.63 6.24 -14.13
CA TYR A 600 12.26 5.81 -14.42
C TYR A 600 11.88 4.50 -13.70
N TYR A 601 12.78 3.90 -12.91
CA TYR A 601 12.52 2.64 -12.18
C TYR A 601 12.12 1.49 -13.09
N THR A 602 13.04 1.08 -13.97
CA THR A 602 12.84 -0.04 -14.90
C THR A 602 12.36 -1.29 -14.18
N TYR A 603 11.43 -2.02 -14.81
CA TYR A 603 10.91 -3.27 -14.28
C TYR A 603 12.05 -4.28 -14.03
N LEU A 604 12.04 -4.91 -12.86
CA LEU A 604 12.98 -5.97 -12.53
C LEU A 604 12.33 -7.32 -12.79
N ASN A 605 12.85 -8.05 -13.78
CA ASN A 605 12.51 -9.44 -14.00
C ASN A 605 13.24 -10.29 -12.97
N THR A 606 12.53 -11.26 -12.39
CA THR A 606 13.12 -12.25 -11.49
C THR A 606 13.40 -13.54 -12.27
N PRO A 607 14.66 -13.90 -12.55
CA PRO A 607 14.98 -15.28 -12.91
C PRO A 607 14.60 -16.26 -11.81
N GLU A 608 14.09 -17.43 -12.19
CA GLU A 608 13.67 -18.53 -11.29
C GLU A 608 14.75 -18.93 -10.26
N VAL A 609 16.01 -18.56 -10.49
CA VAL A 609 17.20 -19.02 -9.73
C VAL A 609 17.57 -18.10 -8.55
N TYR A 610 16.99 -16.90 -8.41
CA TYR A 610 17.49 -15.90 -7.44
C TYR A 610 16.89 -15.94 -6.03
N ALA A 611 16.20 -17.02 -5.66
CA ALA A 611 15.59 -17.14 -4.34
C ALA A 611 15.89 -18.50 -3.69
N SER A 612 17.16 -18.73 -3.37
CA SER A 612 17.55 -19.73 -2.39
C SER A 612 18.78 -19.21 -1.67
N THR A 613 18.62 -18.34 -0.69
CA THR A 613 19.48 -18.40 0.50
C THR A 613 18.72 -17.88 1.70
N ASP A 614 18.53 -18.76 2.68
CA ASP A 614 18.45 -18.40 4.10
C ASP A 614 19.60 -17.43 4.45
N ARG A 615 19.35 -16.12 4.40
CA ARG A 615 20.23 -15.09 4.96
C ARG A 615 19.45 -14.11 5.80
#